data_AF-A0A9D9T272-F1
#
_entry.id   AF-A0A9D9T272-F1
#
_cell.length_a   1.000
_cell.length_b   1.000
_cell.length_c   1.000
_cell.angle_alpha   90.00
_cell.angle_beta   90.00
_cell.angle_gamma   90.00
#
_symmetry.space_group_name_H-M   'P 1'
#
loop_
_entity.id
_entity.type
_entity.pdbx_description
1 polymer ?
#
loop_
_entity_poly.entity_id
_entity_poly.type
_entity_poly.pdbx_seq_one_letter_code
_entity_poly.pdbx_strand_id
1 'polypeptide(L)'
;MQHRGEIVEQAVRQSGLSLTKLAKRIGKSRKWIYDSFQNPNLSIEYVIAIGKIIYHDFSLEINELKNIHFPQLSIENNVDFNENYWKNKYIELLEKHNQLLEKEDK
;
A
#
# COMPACT_ATOMS: atom_id res chain seq x y z
N MET A 1 -8.39 -3.17 23.50
CA MET A 1 -7.32 -3.09 22.50
C MET A 1 -7.71 -3.98 21.34
N GLN A 2 -7.59 -3.50 20.10
CA GLN A 2 -7.98 -4.28 18.92
C GLN A 2 -6.88 -5.29 18.58
N HIS A 3 -7.22 -6.58 18.49
CA HIS A 3 -6.25 -7.64 18.22
C HIS A 3 -5.98 -7.76 16.71
N ARG A 4 -4.99 -7.02 16.19
CA ARG A 4 -4.74 -6.93 14.75
C ARG A 4 -4.39 -8.26 14.11
N GLY A 5 -3.61 -9.09 14.78
CA GLY A 5 -3.23 -10.41 14.28
C GLY A 5 -4.43 -11.32 14.01
N GLU A 6 -5.49 -11.20 14.81
CA GLU A 6 -6.69 -12.04 14.70
C GLU A 6 -7.55 -11.61 13.50
N ILE A 7 -7.68 -10.29 13.30
CA ILE A 7 -8.36 -9.70 12.13
C ILE A 7 -7.67 -10.16 10.84
N VAL A 8 -6.34 -10.06 10.81
CA VAL A 8 -5.56 -10.50 9.65
C VAL A 8 -5.70 -12.01 9.42
N GLU A 9 -5.72 -12.82 10.48
CA GLU A 9 -5.93 -14.26 10.36
C GLU A 9 -7.28 -14.60 9.72
N GLN A 10 -8.36 -13.95 10.16
CA GLN A 10 -9.69 -14.15 9.61
C GLN A 10 -9.73 -13.80 8.12
N ALA A 11 -9.17 -12.65 7.73
CA ALA A 11 -9.11 -12.23 6.33
C ALA A 11 -8.26 -13.20 5.47
N VAL A 12 -7.10 -13.65 5.97
CA VAL A 12 -6.27 -14.63 5.27
C VAL A 12 -7.02 -15.95 5.07
N ARG A 13 -7.75 -16.44 6.09
CA ARG A 13 -8.55 -17.66 5.98
C ARG A 13 -9.70 -17.51 4.97
N GLN A 14 -10.36 -16.36 4.94
CA GLN A 14 -11.44 -16.06 3.98
C GLN A 14 -10.92 -15.94 2.54
N SER A 15 -9.70 -15.43 2.36
CA SER A 15 -9.07 -15.31 1.02
C SER A 15 -8.79 -16.65 0.34
N GLY A 16 -8.76 -17.75 1.09
CA GLY A 16 -8.40 -19.08 0.59
C GLY A 16 -6.92 -19.22 0.19
N LEU A 17 -6.09 -18.21 0.42
CA LEU A 17 -4.66 -18.26 0.13
C LEU A 17 -3.95 -19.20 1.11
N SER A 18 -3.14 -20.12 0.57
CA SER A 18 -2.37 -21.01 1.43
C SER A 18 -1.29 -20.26 2.21
N LEU A 19 -1.13 -20.58 3.50
CA LEU A 19 -0.14 -19.93 4.36
C LEU A 19 1.29 -20.07 3.83
N THR A 20 1.59 -21.17 3.13
CA THR A 20 2.89 -21.37 2.47
C THR A 20 3.13 -20.34 1.36
N LYS A 21 2.11 -19.99 0.57
CA LYS A 21 2.22 -18.95 -0.46
C LYS A 21 2.33 -17.56 0.17
N LEU A 22 1.56 -17.28 1.21
CA LEU A 22 1.63 -16.02 1.95
C LEU A 22 3.03 -15.79 2.54
N ALA A 23 3.56 -16.80 3.24
CA ALA A 23 4.89 -16.76 3.84
C ALA A 23 5.99 -16.50 2.79
N LYS A 24 5.91 -17.18 1.63
CA LYS A 24 6.83 -16.96 0.51
C LYS A 24 6.75 -15.54 -0.06
N ARG A 25 5.54 -15.00 -0.26
CA ARG A 25 5.36 -13.64 -0.80
C ARG A 25 5.84 -12.55 0.16
N ILE A 26 5.72 -12.77 1.46
CA ILE A 26 6.22 -11.86 2.50
C ILE A 26 7.72 -12.04 2.78
N GLY A 27 8.32 -13.14 2.33
CA GLY A 27 9.72 -13.45 2.60
C GLY A 27 9.97 -13.84 4.07
N LYS A 28 9.00 -14.49 4.73
CA LYS A 28 9.08 -14.92 6.12
C LYS A 28 8.77 -16.41 6.26
N SER A 29 9.05 -16.98 7.43
CA SER A 29 8.75 -18.38 7.73
C SER A 29 7.26 -18.58 8.04
N ARG A 30 6.75 -19.80 7.85
CA ARG A 30 5.36 -20.13 8.25
C ARG A 30 5.12 -19.93 9.75
N LYS A 31 6.13 -20.23 10.57
CA LYS A 31 6.09 -19.99 12.01
C LYS A 31 5.85 -18.50 12.30
N TRP A 32 6.59 -17.62 11.63
CA TRP A 32 6.41 -16.17 11.79
C TRP A 32 4.99 -15.71 11.45
N ILE A 33 4.33 -16.33 10.45
CA ILE A 33 2.93 -16.04 10.12
C ILE A 33 2.00 -16.42 11.29
N TYR A 34 2.15 -17.63 11.85
CA TYR A 34 1.36 -18.04 13.02
C TYR A 34 1.61 -17.13 14.23
N ASP A 35 2.87 -16.81 14.51
CA ASP A 35 3.24 -15.91 15.60
C ASP A 35 2.65 -14.50 15.39
N SER A 36 2.58 -14.05 14.14
CA SER A 36 1.98 -12.75 13.77
C SER A 36 0.47 -12.72 13.99
N PHE A 37 -0.23 -13.82 13.77
CA PHE A 37 -1.67 -13.92 14.03
C PHE A 37 -2.00 -13.83 15.53
N GLN A 38 -1.09 -14.30 16.39
CA GLN A 38 -1.23 -14.20 17.84
C GLN A 38 -0.75 -12.85 18.40
N ASN A 39 -0.26 -11.93 17.55
CA ASN A 39 0.24 -10.64 18.00
C ASN A 39 -0.87 -9.57 17.95
N PRO A 40 -1.32 -9.05 19.11
CA PRO A 40 -2.35 -8.00 19.15
C PRO A 40 -1.89 -6.70 18.49
N ASN A 41 -0.59 -6.41 18.57
CA ASN A 41 0.04 -5.17 18.09
C ASN A 41 0.89 -5.44 16.84
N LEU A 42 0.40 -6.29 15.93
CA LEU A 42 1.06 -6.53 14.66
C LEU A 42 1.33 -5.19 13.94
N SER A 43 2.55 -5.01 13.45
CA SER A 43 2.97 -3.77 12.78
C SER A 43 2.05 -3.48 11.61
N ILE A 44 1.64 -2.21 11.50
CA ILE A 44 0.80 -1.70 10.42
C ILE A 44 1.40 -2.04 9.04
N GLU A 45 2.72 -1.97 8.91
CA GLU A 45 3.42 -2.33 7.67
C GLU A 45 3.13 -3.77 7.24
N TYR A 46 3.13 -4.73 8.18
CA TYR A 46 2.82 -6.13 7.89
C TYR A 46 1.34 -6.35 7.61
N VAL A 47 0.45 -5.64 8.30
CA VAL A 47 -0.99 -5.66 8.01
C VAL A 47 -1.25 -5.23 6.57
N ILE A 48 -0.65 -4.11 6.15
CA ILE A 48 -0.77 -3.59 4.78
C ILE A 48 -0.17 -4.56 3.77
N ALA A 49 1.02 -5.11 4.04
CA ALA A 49 1.66 -6.06 3.15
C ALA A 49 0.82 -7.33 2.95
N ILE A 50 0.26 -7.87 4.04
CA ILE A 50 -0.64 -9.03 3.97
C ILE A 50 -1.91 -8.67 3.18
N GLY A 51 -2.53 -7.51 3.48
CA GLY A 51 -3.74 -7.03 2.79
C GLY A 51 -3.56 -6.94 1.29
N LYS A 52 -2.43 -6.38 0.82
CA LYS A 52 -2.07 -6.33 -0.60
C LYS A 52 -1.92 -7.72 -1.23
N ILE A 53 -1.43 -8.71 -0.49
CA ILE A 53 -1.23 -10.08 -0.99
C ILE A 53 -2.54 -10.85 -1.11
N ILE A 54 -3.48 -10.62 -0.19
CA ILE A 54 -4.80 -11.28 -0.16
C ILE A 54 -5.91 -10.44 -0.81
N TYR A 55 -5.57 -9.26 -1.35
CA TYR A 55 -6.50 -8.29 -1.93
C TYR A 55 -7.63 -7.87 -0.96
N HIS A 56 -7.26 -7.64 0.31
CA HIS A 56 -8.18 -7.23 1.36
C HIS A 56 -7.80 -5.85 1.92
N ASP A 57 -8.81 -5.01 2.13
CA ASP A 57 -8.66 -3.69 2.74
C ASP A 57 -9.02 -3.73 4.23
N PHE A 58 -8.01 -3.51 5.09
CA PHE A 58 -8.16 -3.51 6.54
C PHE A 58 -8.61 -2.15 7.12
N SER A 59 -8.80 -1.11 6.30
CA SER A 59 -9.16 0.25 6.75
C SER A 59 -10.49 0.31 7.51
N LEU A 60 -11.44 -0.54 7.11
CA LEU A 60 -12.76 -0.61 7.72
C LEU A 60 -12.72 -1.29 9.09
N GLU A 61 -11.82 -2.27 9.22
CA GLU A 61 -11.73 -3.11 10.40
C GLU A 61 -10.82 -2.47 11.44
N ILE A 62 -9.67 -1.90 11.06
CA ILE A 62 -8.67 -1.39 12.00
C ILE A 62 -8.73 0.14 12.08
N ASN A 63 -9.11 0.66 13.25
CA ASN A 63 -9.34 2.10 13.44
C ASN A 63 -8.10 2.98 13.18
N GLU A 64 -6.90 2.48 13.46
CA GLU A 64 -5.65 3.21 13.22
C GLU A 64 -5.30 3.34 11.73
N LEU A 65 -5.86 2.45 10.91
CA LEU A 65 -5.69 2.45 9.47
C LEU A 65 -6.70 3.37 8.76
N LYS A 66 -7.77 3.81 9.43
CA LYS A 66 -8.74 4.77 8.87
C LYS A 66 -8.14 6.11 8.47
N ASN A 67 -7.09 6.55 9.17
CA ASN A 67 -6.39 7.81 8.88
C ASN A 67 -5.21 7.63 7.92
N ILE A 68 -4.80 6.39 7.67
CA ILE A 68 -3.81 6.08 6.65
C ILE A 68 -4.61 6.01 5.36
N HIS A 69 -4.63 7.13 4.62
CA HIS A 69 -5.25 7.18 3.30
C HIS A 69 -4.58 6.11 2.43
N PHE A 70 -5.22 4.96 2.33
CA PHE A 70 -4.85 3.97 1.33
C PHE A 70 -5.15 4.62 -0.01
N PRO A 71 -4.20 4.65 -0.96
CA PRO A 71 -4.58 4.76 -2.35
C PRO A 71 -5.35 3.47 -2.61
N GLN A 72 -6.67 3.59 -2.54
CA GLN A 72 -7.61 2.53 -2.81
C GLN A 72 -7.21 1.98 -4.19
N LEU A 73 -6.81 0.70 -4.25
CA LEU A 73 -6.80 -0.04 -5.51
C LEU A 73 -8.27 -0.31 -5.84
N SER A 74 -9.04 0.76 -6.05
CA SER A 74 -10.23 0.68 -6.87
C SER A 74 -9.72 0.32 -8.25
N ILE A 75 -10.04 -0.89 -8.68
CA ILE A 75 -10.20 -1.15 -10.11
C ILE A 75 -11.45 -0.36 -10.51
N GLU A 76 -11.31 0.96 -10.54
CA GLU A 76 -12.26 1.98 -11.00
C GLU A 76 -11.55 3.34 -10.88
N ASN A 77 -10.90 3.71 -11.98
CA ASN A 77 -10.65 5.07 -12.45
C ASN A 77 -10.40 6.16 -11.39
N ASN A 78 -9.22 6.17 -10.76
CA ASN A 78 -8.68 7.38 -10.15
C ASN A 78 -7.14 7.43 -10.32
N VAL A 79 -6.72 7.32 -11.58
CA VAL A 79 -5.39 7.77 -12.01
C VAL A 79 -5.49 9.28 -12.15
N ASP A 80 -5.20 10.05 -11.09
CA ASP A 80 -4.98 11.49 -11.34
C ASP A 80 -4.11 12.24 -10.32
N PHE A 81 -3.96 11.79 -9.07
CA PHE A 81 -3.39 12.73 -8.09
C PHE A 81 -1.86 12.80 -8.04
N ASN A 82 -1.14 11.76 -8.47
CA ASN A 82 0.33 11.72 -8.31
C ASN A 82 1.10 11.73 -9.64
N GLU A 83 0.56 11.13 -10.70
CA GLU A 83 1.21 11.12 -12.02
C GLU A 83 1.20 12.51 -12.67
N ASN A 84 0.08 13.23 -12.57
CA ASN A 84 -0.02 14.60 -13.08
C ASN A 84 0.84 15.60 -12.32
N TYR A 85 1.07 15.41 -11.03
CA TYR A 85 1.90 16.34 -10.25
C TYR A 85 3.35 16.35 -10.77
N TRP A 86 3.95 15.17 -10.94
CA TRP A 86 5.32 15.06 -11.46
C TRP A 86 5.41 15.40 -12.94
N LYS A 87 4.38 15.05 -13.73
CA LYS A 87 4.29 15.41 -15.15
C LYS A 87 4.23 16.93 -15.34
N ASN A 88 3.37 17.62 -14.58
CA ASN A 88 3.24 19.08 -14.66
C ASN A 88 4.53 19.78 -14.21
N LYS A 89 5.17 19.29 -13.14
CA LYS A 89 6.46 19.82 -12.68
C LYS A 89 7.58 19.64 -13.72
N TYR A 90 7.56 18.54 -14.46
CA TYR A 90 8.50 18.29 -15.56
C TYR A 90 8.26 19.23 -16.74
N ILE A 91 7.00 19.43 -17.14
CA ILE A 91 6.63 20.36 -18.23
C ILE A 91 7.04 21.79 -17.89
N GLU A 92 6.75 22.26 -16.68
CA GLU A 92 7.11 23.61 -16.24
C GLU A 92 8.64 23.84 -16.29
N LEU A 93 9.42 22.82 -15.92
CA LEU A 93 10.88 22.90 -15.96
C LEU A 93 11.40 22.98 -17.39
N LEU A 94 10.83 22.21 -18.32
CA LEU A 94 11.15 22.25 -19.74
C LEU A 94 10.85 23.62 -20.36
N GLU A 95 9.69 24.19 -20.05
CA GLU A 95 9.31 25.53 -20.56
C GLU A 95 10.26 26.61 -20.06
N LYS A 96 10.60 26.60 -18.76
CA LYS A 96 11.59 27.52 -18.18
C LYS A 96 12.96 27.37 -18.83
N HIS A 97 13.39 26.14 -19.10
CA HIS A 97 14.67 25.90 -19.78
C HIS A 97 14.67 26.45 -21.21
N ASN A 98 13.61 26.20 -21.98
CA ASN A 98 13.48 26.74 -23.34
C ASN A 98 13.46 28.27 -23.35
N GLN A 99 12.77 28.91 -22.40
CA GLN A 99 12.77 30.37 -22.27
C GLN A 99 14.15 30.96 -21.94
N LEU A 100 15.00 30.22 -21.23
CA LEU A 100 16.37 30.65 -20.95
C LEU A 100 17.23 30.54 -22.22
N LEU A 101 17.10 29.44 -22.97
CA LEU A 101 17.78 29.28 -24.26
C LEU A 101 17.39 30.37 -25.27
N GLU A 102 16.10 30.67 -25.39
CA GLU A 102 15.61 31.75 -26.27
C GLU A 102 16.11 33.15 -25.87
N LYS A 103 16.49 33.34 -24.59
CA LYS A 103 17.08 34.59 -24.10
C LYS A 103 18.59 34.65 -24.28
N GLU A 104 19.27 33.51 -24.36
CA GLU A 104 20.71 33.45 -24.67
C GLU A 104 20.98 33.60 -26.18
N ASP A 105 20.02 33.23 -27.04
CA ASP A 105 20.12 33.35 -28.50
C ASP A 105 19.71 34.74 -29.06
N LYS A 106 19.43 35.73 -28.20
CA LYS A 106 19.13 37.13 -28.56
C LYS A 106 20.16 38.10 -27.99
#